data_AF-A0A4V1IRT6-F1
#
_entry.id   AF-A0A4V1IRT6-F1
#
_cell.length_a   1.000
_cell.length_b   1.000
_cell.length_c   1.000
_cell.angle_alpha   90.00
_cell.angle_beta   90.00
_cell.angle_gamma   90.00
#
_symmetry.space_group_name_H-M   'P 1'
#
loop_
_entity.id
_entity.type
_entity.pdbx_description
1 polymer ?
#
loop_
_entity_poly.entity_id
_entity_poly.type
_entity_poly.pdbx_seq_one_letter_code
_entity_poly.pdbx_strand_id
1 'polypeptide(L)'
;MPPPPPPPLKIRIVNAVKNSFFAPKYTVSGSIERLSSSPSQAKEVLGTPTFRGMHPRSAFRAYWDYIFSNFLLVLIWLVPLVTSFPDLVYYHSNISRVTTVVFCFDILLRLVTFAEDKNTRHRENRTDRAGDVSLAESQLQYLKTNLLFDVLAALPLDLIVGNLSMPELFLYLRLVQTRRLPELLQGSPLWRGIMFRVGTVSGLGKSLMNIFVLAGMLLAFIHFQACTIFLAGRVSGSFYFEETISLFSTVGDQYSIALLTAIGNLFQVNYRPNDAAGQWMVSLFSLSGAVLYATTVGTISSFSFGLDASGRLYKQKLDEVHEYLRYKDVSADVANKVFQYYRIKYRGNGARWWL
;
A
#
# COMPACT_ATOMS: atom_id res chain seq x y z
N MET A 1 1.09 49.37 29.30
CA MET A 1 -0.15 48.56 29.29
C MET A 1 0.16 47.22 29.92
N PRO A 2 -0.56 46.79 30.97
CA PRO A 2 -0.41 45.44 31.49
C PRO A 2 -0.83 44.42 30.40
N PRO A 3 -0.18 43.24 30.35
CA PRO A 3 -0.59 42.19 29.42
C PRO A 3 -2.05 41.78 29.71
N PRO A 4 -2.83 41.44 28.67
CA PRO A 4 -4.21 41.04 28.87
C PRO A 4 -4.29 39.82 29.81
N PRO A 5 -5.33 39.73 30.66
CA PRO A 5 -5.47 38.62 31.59
C PRO A 5 -5.53 37.29 30.82
N PRO A 6 -4.91 36.22 31.36
CA PRO A 6 -4.89 34.93 30.68
C PRO A 6 -6.32 34.42 30.48
N PRO A 7 -6.62 33.77 29.35
CA PRO A 7 -7.95 33.24 29.08
C PRO A 7 -8.35 32.21 30.15
N PRO A 8 -9.66 32.07 30.43
CA PRO A 8 -10.17 31.16 31.45
C PRO A 8 -9.70 29.71 31.23
N LEU A 9 -9.53 28.95 32.31
CA LEU A 9 -8.90 27.62 32.33
C LEU A 9 -9.50 26.65 31.28
N LYS A 10 -10.83 26.68 31.10
CA LYS A 10 -11.53 25.87 30.09
C LYS A 10 -11.05 26.17 28.66
N ILE A 11 -10.83 27.44 28.32
CA ILE A 11 -10.32 27.85 27.01
C ILE A 11 -8.87 27.42 26.84
N ARG A 12 -8.05 27.45 27.90
CA ARG A 12 -6.67 26.95 27.85
C ARG A 12 -6.61 25.45 27.62
N ILE A 13 -7.47 24.66 28.27
CA ILE A 13 -7.55 23.20 28.07
C ILE A 13 -8.03 22.88 26.66
N VAL A 14 -9.10 23.53 26.18
CA VAL A 14 -9.61 23.35 24.81
C VAL A 14 -8.55 23.72 23.77
N ASN A 15 -7.84 24.83 23.96
CA ASN A 15 -6.76 25.24 23.06
C ASN A 15 -5.57 24.28 23.15
N ALA A 16 -5.21 23.77 24.33
CA ALA A 16 -4.14 22.78 24.48
C ALA A 16 -4.47 21.46 23.75
N VAL A 17 -5.72 20.97 23.87
CA VAL A 17 -6.20 19.79 23.15
C VAL A 17 -6.23 20.06 21.64
N LYS A 18 -6.76 21.21 21.20
CA LYS A 18 -6.79 21.61 19.79
C LYS A 18 -5.39 21.66 19.18
N ASN A 19 -4.44 22.25 19.90
CA ASN A 19 -3.05 22.37 19.48
C ASN A 19 -2.32 21.01 19.45
N SER A 20 -2.67 20.08 20.33
CA SER A 20 -2.05 18.75 20.34
C SER A 20 -2.55 17.83 19.22
N PHE A 21 -3.82 17.94 18.83
CA PHE A 21 -4.44 17.00 17.90
C PHE A 21 -4.50 17.50 16.45
N PHE A 22 -4.73 18.79 16.22
CA PHE A 22 -5.00 19.36 14.88
C PHE A 22 -3.83 20.16 14.29
N ALA A 23 -2.82 20.51 15.10
CA ALA A 23 -1.61 21.15 14.62
C ALA A 23 -0.66 20.13 13.94
N PRO A 24 0.20 20.56 13.00
CA PRO A 24 1.24 19.72 12.44
C PRO A 24 2.15 19.13 13.53
N LYS A 25 2.30 17.81 13.52
CA LYS A 25 3.20 17.08 14.44
C LYS A 25 4.32 16.33 13.71
N TYR A 26 4.08 16.00 12.44
CA TYR A 26 5.02 15.21 11.62
C TYR A 26 5.58 16.03 10.47
N THR A 27 6.87 15.82 10.19
CA THR A 27 7.56 16.37 9.02
C THR A 27 7.13 15.66 7.74
N VAL A 28 7.58 16.17 6.59
CA VAL A 28 7.47 15.48 5.30
C VAL A 28 8.10 14.09 5.37
N SER A 29 9.14 13.83 6.15
CA SER A 29 9.79 12.51 6.23
C SER A 29 9.14 11.56 7.25
N GLY A 30 8.14 12.02 8.00
CA GLY A 30 7.45 11.24 9.04
C GLY A 30 8.14 11.26 10.40
N SER A 31 9.20 12.06 10.58
CA SER A 31 9.78 12.36 11.89
C SER A 31 8.90 13.33 12.68
N ILE A 32 9.03 13.31 14.01
CA ILE A 32 8.30 14.25 14.89
C ILE A 32 8.97 15.63 14.77
N GLU A 33 8.21 16.64 14.36
CA GLU A 33 8.71 18.01 14.22
C GLU A 33 8.49 18.79 15.52
N ARG A 34 9.57 19.30 16.13
CA ARG A 34 9.49 20.41 17.09
C ARG A 34 9.60 21.70 16.29
N LEU A 35 8.49 22.19 15.75
CA LEU A 35 8.45 23.43 14.97
C LEU A 35 9.01 24.61 15.79
N SER A 36 10.07 25.26 15.30
CA SER A 36 10.61 26.51 15.87
C SER A 36 9.71 27.72 15.58
N SER A 37 8.90 27.64 14.51
CA SER A 37 7.82 28.58 14.21
C SER A 37 6.65 27.87 13.50
N SER A 38 5.42 28.18 13.90
CA SER A 38 4.19 27.60 13.34
C SER A 38 4.02 27.99 11.86
N PRO A 39 3.84 27.03 10.92
CA PRO A 39 3.61 27.32 9.49
C PRO A 39 2.33 28.16 9.30
N SER A 40 2.18 28.89 8.19
CA SER A 40 1.02 29.78 7.97
C SER A 40 -0.34 29.06 8.08
N GLN A 41 -0.44 27.82 7.57
CA GLN A 41 -1.61 26.96 7.76
C GLN A 41 -1.85 26.62 9.24
N ALA A 42 -0.80 26.38 10.02
CA ALA A 42 -0.92 26.17 11.46
C ALA A 42 -1.27 27.48 12.18
N LYS A 43 -0.81 28.65 11.73
CA LYS A 43 -1.28 29.95 12.23
C LYS A 43 -2.76 30.18 11.93
N GLU A 44 -3.30 29.67 10.82
CA GLU A 44 -4.73 29.76 10.52
C GLU A 44 -5.58 28.77 11.34
N VAL A 45 -5.06 27.56 11.60
CA VAL A 45 -5.68 26.57 12.49
C VAL A 45 -5.64 27.00 13.97
N LEU A 46 -4.55 27.66 14.38
CA LEU A 46 -4.26 28.03 15.78
C LEU A 46 -4.60 29.49 16.12
N GLY A 47 -4.74 30.37 15.13
CA GLY A 47 -4.83 31.83 15.31
C GLY A 47 -6.23 32.37 15.56
N THR A 48 -7.28 31.55 15.40
CA THR A 48 -8.66 31.94 15.70
C THR A 48 -9.30 31.04 16.77
N PRO A 49 -10.17 31.60 17.64
CA PRO A 49 -10.90 30.81 18.63
C PRO A 49 -11.85 29.79 17.97
N THR A 50 -12.28 30.04 16.73
CA THR A 50 -13.11 29.12 15.94
C THR A 50 -12.25 28.07 15.21
N PHE A 51 -12.80 26.86 15.04
CA PHE A 51 -12.18 25.78 14.28
C PHE A 51 -12.35 26.06 12.78
N ARG A 52 -11.24 26.25 12.05
CA ARG A 52 -11.26 26.52 10.60
C ARG A 52 -11.00 25.28 9.74
N GLY A 53 -10.34 24.26 10.28
CA GLY A 53 -9.98 23.07 9.52
C GLY A 53 -8.85 22.29 10.19
N MET A 54 -8.44 21.19 9.57
CA MET A 54 -7.43 20.28 10.08
C MET A 54 -6.21 20.23 9.17
N HIS A 55 -5.02 20.34 9.75
CA HIS A 55 -3.78 20.20 9.00
C HIS A 55 -3.56 18.73 8.57
N PRO A 56 -3.14 18.46 7.32
CA PRO A 56 -2.94 17.09 6.82
C PRO A 56 -1.89 16.29 7.61
N ARG A 57 -0.88 16.97 8.17
CA ARG A 57 0.15 16.37 9.04
C ARG A 57 -0.16 16.40 10.54
N SER A 58 -1.42 16.61 10.88
CA SER A 58 -1.85 16.57 12.27
C SER A 58 -1.76 15.16 12.85
N ALA A 59 -1.63 15.06 14.18
CA ALA A 59 -1.53 13.77 14.85
C ALA A 59 -2.79 12.93 14.64
N PHE A 60 -3.97 13.57 14.69
CA PHE A 60 -5.25 12.92 14.42
C PHE A 60 -5.32 12.39 12.98
N ARG A 61 -4.99 13.22 11.98
CA ARG A 61 -5.05 12.79 10.57
C ARG A 61 -4.09 11.64 10.29
N ALA A 62 -2.87 11.69 10.83
CA ALA A 62 -1.90 10.62 10.68
C ALA A 62 -2.40 9.27 11.23
N TYR A 63 -3.03 9.28 12.40
CA TYR A 63 -3.60 8.08 13.02
C TYR A 63 -4.84 7.58 12.28
N TRP A 64 -5.72 8.50 11.86
CA TRP A 64 -6.88 8.15 11.03
C TRP A 64 -6.44 7.52 9.70
N ASP A 65 -5.50 8.11 8.97
CA ASP A 65 -4.99 7.58 7.71
C ASP A 65 -4.39 6.18 7.90
N TYR A 66 -3.72 5.94 9.03
CA TYR A 66 -3.22 4.61 9.39
C TYR A 66 -4.35 3.61 9.66
N ILE A 67 -5.33 3.93 10.51
CA ILE A 67 -6.49 3.05 10.75
C ILE A 67 -7.24 2.78 9.45
N PHE A 68 -7.53 3.83 8.69
CA PHE A 68 -8.31 3.76 7.46
C PHE A 68 -7.59 2.92 6.39
N SER A 69 -6.28 3.05 6.24
CA SER A 69 -5.52 2.19 5.34
C SER A 69 -5.54 0.70 5.75
N ASN A 70 -5.44 0.38 7.05
CA ASN A 70 -5.59 -0.99 7.53
C ASN A 70 -7.00 -1.53 7.29
N PHE A 71 -8.01 -0.68 7.47
CA PHE A 71 -9.39 -1.00 7.14
C PHE A 71 -9.56 -1.33 5.64
N LEU A 72 -8.94 -0.55 4.75
CA LEU A 72 -8.93 -0.85 3.31
C LEU A 72 -8.19 -2.15 2.98
N LEU A 73 -7.08 -2.44 3.65
CA LEU A 73 -6.37 -3.72 3.52
C LEU A 73 -7.28 -4.88 3.91
N VAL A 74 -8.02 -4.78 5.02
CA VAL A 74 -9.00 -5.80 5.43
C VAL A 74 -10.12 -5.93 4.38
N LEU A 75 -10.61 -4.82 3.81
CA LEU A 75 -11.68 -4.87 2.82
C LEU A 75 -11.29 -5.58 1.52
N ILE A 76 -10.03 -5.47 1.09
CA ILE A 76 -9.52 -6.19 -0.09
C ILE A 76 -9.71 -7.71 0.07
N TRP A 77 -9.63 -8.23 1.29
CA TRP A 77 -9.83 -9.64 1.60
C TRP A 77 -11.29 -9.96 1.95
N LEU A 78 -11.93 -9.10 2.74
CA LEU A 78 -13.25 -9.37 3.28
C LEU A 78 -14.34 -9.31 2.21
N VAL A 79 -14.29 -8.34 1.29
CA VAL A 79 -15.34 -8.15 0.29
C VAL A 79 -15.46 -9.36 -0.64
N PRO A 80 -14.40 -9.81 -1.34
CA PRO A 80 -14.50 -10.98 -2.22
C PRO A 80 -14.93 -12.24 -1.47
N LEU A 81 -14.47 -12.42 -0.23
CA LEU A 81 -14.81 -13.57 0.59
C LEU A 81 -16.33 -13.60 0.90
N VAL A 82 -16.89 -12.49 1.37
CA VAL A 82 -18.30 -12.41 1.79
C VAL A 82 -19.26 -12.49 0.61
N THR A 83 -18.87 -11.97 -0.56
CA THR A 83 -19.73 -12.01 -1.75
C THR A 83 -19.74 -13.39 -2.42
N SER A 84 -18.69 -14.18 -2.25
CA SER A 84 -18.51 -15.43 -3.00
C SER A 84 -19.11 -16.65 -2.30
N PHE A 85 -18.92 -16.77 -0.98
CA PHE A 85 -19.31 -17.97 -0.22
C PHE A 85 -20.70 -17.83 0.42
N PRO A 86 -21.67 -18.72 0.10
CA PRO A 86 -23.08 -18.61 0.53
C PRO A 86 -23.28 -18.36 2.02
N ASP A 87 -22.57 -19.09 2.88
CA ASP A 87 -22.71 -18.97 4.34
C ASP A 87 -22.23 -17.60 4.87
N LEU A 88 -21.34 -16.93 4.13
CA LEU A 88 -20.86 -15.60 4.49
C LEU A 88 -21.73 -14.48 3.92
N VAL A 89 -22.47 -14.72 2.84
CA VAL A 89 -23.37 -13.73 2.22
C VAL A 89 -24.37 -13.19 3.24
N TYR A 90 -24.78 -13.98 4.24
CA TYR A 90 -25.64 -13.51 5.34
C TYR A 90 -25.12 -12.22 6.02
N TYR A 91 -23.79 -12.07 6.14
CA TYR A 91 -23.17 -10.93 6.82
C TYR A 91 -22.99 -9.68 5.93
N HIS A 92 -23.33 -9.73 4.64
CA HIS A 92 -23.10 -8.62 3.69
C HIS A 92 -23.71 -7.30 4.19
N SER A 93 -24.92 -7.36 4.75
CA SER A 93 -25.67 -6.18 5.20
C SER A 93 -25.02 -5.48 6.40
N ASN A 94 -24.43 -6.23 7.33
CA ASN A 94 -23.70 -5.67 8.48
C ASN A 94 -22.40 -5.01 8.03
N ILE A 95 -21.65 -5.67 7.15
CA ILE A 95 -20.40 -5.14 6.58
C ILE A 95 -20.69 -3.86 5.80
N SER A 96 -21.78 -3.84 5.04
CA SER A 96 -22.26 -2.68 4.30
C SER A 96 -22.52 -1.47 5.20
N ARG A 97 -23.23 -1.65 6.31
CA ARG A 97 -23.48 -0.56 7.28
C ARG A 97 -22.19 0.00 7.86
N VAL A 98 -21.30 -0.87 8.34
CA VAL A 98 -20.03 -0.47 8.96
C VAL A 98 -19.15 0.28 7.96
N THR A 99 -18.98 -0.27 6.76
CA THR A 99 -18.12 0.33 5.73
C THR A 99 -18.67 1.66 5.22
N THR A 100 -19.99 1.80 5.11
CA THR A 100 -20.62 3.10 4.78
C THR A 100 -20.36 4.15 5.85
N VAL A 101 -20.51 3.82 7.15
CA VAL A 101 -20.22 4.77 8.25
C VAL A 101 -18.75 5.21 8.20
N VAL A 102 -17.81 4.28 8.04
CA VAL A 102 -16.38 4.59 7.97
C VAL A 102 -16.04 5.45 6.74
N PHE A 103 -16.63 5.16 5.58
CA PHE A 103 -16.40 5.93 4.35
C PHE A 103 -17.02 7.33 4.40
N CYS A 104 -18.25 7.46 4.91
CA CYS A 104 -18.86 8.76 5.14
C CYS A 104 -18.00 9.59 6.10
N PHE A 105 -17.48 8.99 7.17
CA PHE A 105 -16.60 9.70 8.09
C PHE A 105 -15.27 10.11 7.45
N ASP A 106 -14.64 9.27 6.61
CA ASP A 106 -13.43 9.67 5.85
C ASP A 106 -13.71 10.83 4.89
N ILE A 107 -14.86 10.84 4.22
CA ILE A 107 -15.30 11.95 3.35
C ILE A 107 -15.44 13.24 4.15
N LEU A 108 -16.11 13.20 5.31
CA LEU A 108 -16.27 14.35 6.19
C LEU A 108 -14.91 14.89 6.66
N LEU A 109 -14.00 14.00 7.07
CA LEU A 109 -12.66 14.41 7.47
C LEU A 109 -11.90 15.08 6.33
N ARG A 110 -12.05 14.62 5.08
CA ARG A 110 -11.40 15.24 3.91
C ARG A 110 -11.95 16.62 3.60
N LEU A 111 -13.25 16.82 3.71
CA LEU A 111 -13.87 18.15 3.53
C LEU A 111 -13.35 19.18 4.55
N VAL A 112 -12.90 18.70 5.72
CA VAL A 112 -12.37 19.53 6.81
C VAL A 112 -10.84 19.62 6.80
N THR A 113 -10.14 18.83 5.97
CA THR A 113 -8.67 18.79 5.92
C THR A 113 -8.14 19.66 4.78
N PHE A 114 -7.11 20.45 5.05
CA PHE A 114 -6.45 21.23 4.00
C PHE A 114 -5.74 20.32 2.99
N ALA A 115 -5.77 20.70 1.71
CA ALA A 115 -5.06 19.98 0.67
C ALA A 115 -3.54 20.12 0.86
N GLU A 116 -2.83 19.01 0.71
CA GLU A 116 -1.38 19.00 0.63
C GLU A 116 -0.97 19.27 -0.83
N ASP A 117 -0.12 20.27 -1.07
CA ASP A 117 0.42 20.48 -2.41
C ASP A 117 1.25 19.25 -2.85
N LYS A 118 0.80 18.58 -3.92
CA LYS A 118 1.45 17.37 -4.44
C LYS A 118 2.86 17.66 -4.95
N ASN A 119 3.15 18.90 -5.34
CA ASN A 119 4.47 19.31 -5.86
C ASN A 119 5.54 19.45 -4.77
N THR A 120 5.14 19.63 -3.50
CA THR A 120 6.07 19.68 -2.36
C THR A 120 6.51 18.29 -1.88
N ARG A 121 5.88 17.19 -2.35
CA ARG A 121 6.30 15.81 -2.00
C ARG A 121 7.65 15.39 -2.58
N HIS A 122 8.07 15.98 -3.70
CA HIS A 122 9.34 15.65 -4.36
C HIS A 122 10.51 16.57 -4.00
N ARG A 123 10.27 17.66 -3.24
CA ARG A 123 11.27 18.69 -2.97
C ARG A 123 11.52 18.79 -1.47
N GLU A 124 12.37 17.90 -0.97
CA GLU A 124 12.77 17.72 0.45
C GLU A 124 13.33 18.99 1.11
N ASN A 125 13.74 20.00 0.33
CA ASN A 125 14.50 21.17 0.82
C ASN A 125 13.73 22.51 0.87
N ARG A 126 12.39 22.53 0.96
CA ARG A 126 11.67 23.81 1.14
C ARG A 126 10.53 23.70 2.15
N THR A 127 10.86 23.95 3.42
CA THR A 127 9.93 24.02 4.56
C THR A 127 8.90 25.15 4.47
N ASP A 128 9.05 26.09 3.53
CA ASP A 128 8.34 27.38 3.60
C ASP A 128 7.25 27.58 2.54
N ARG A 129 6.85 26.53 1.80
CA ARG A 129 5.81 26.65 0.75
C ARG A 129 4.60 25.73 0.92
N ALA A 130 4.45 25.08 2.06
CA ALA A 130 3.21 24.35 2.38
C ALA A 130 2.03 25.30 2.69
N GLY A 131 2.14 26.60 2.43
CA GLY A 131 1.13 27.59 2.81
C GLY A 131 0.71 28.41 1.61
N ASP A 132 -0.56 28.26 1.23
CA ASP A 132 -1.47 29.34 0.78
C ASP A 132 -2.75 28.80 0.13
N VAL A 133 -2.96 27.48 0.06
CA VAL A 133 -4.26 26.96 -0.41
C VAL A 133 -5.31 27.17 0.68
N SER A 134 -6.32 27.98 0.39
CA SER A 134 -7.45 28.18 1.28
C SER A 134 -8.25 26.88 1.46
N LEU A 135 -8.99 26.75 2.56
CA LEU A 135 -9.86 25.58 2.77
C LEU A 135 -10.87 25.43 1.62
N ALA A 136 -11.43 26.54 1.15
CA ALA A 136 -12.39 26.56 0.07
C ALA A 136 -11.80 26.02 -1.25
N GLU A 137 -10.55 26.39 -1.57
CA GLU A 137 -9.84 25.85 -2.74
C GLU A 137 -9.57 24.36 -2.60
N SER A 138 -9.18 23.91 -1.40
CA SER A 138 -8.95 22.49 -1.10
C SER A 138 -10.24 21.68 -1.30
N GLN A 139 -11.36 22.18 -0.79
CA GLN A 139 -12.68 21.57 -0.97
C GLN A 139 -13.09 21.54 -2.44
N LEU A 140 -12.91 22.64 -3.18
CA LEU A 140 -13.27 22.70 -4.60
C LEU A 140 -12.46 21.71 -5.43
N GLN A 141 -11.16 21.58 -5.18
CA GLN A 141 -10.31 20.60 -5.85
C GLN A 141 -10.77 19.17 -5.54
N TYR A 142 -11.10 18.88 -4.29
CA TYR A 142 -11.63 17.58 -3.87
C TYR A 142 -12.96 17.24 -4.54
N LEU A 143 -13.91 18.18 -4.54
CA LEU A 143 -15.23 18.03 -5.15
C LEU A 143 -15.15 17.72 -6.64
N LYS A 144 -14.20 18.32 -7.37
CA LYS A 144 -14.01 18.11 -8.81
C LYS A 144 -13.38 16.76 -9.17
N THR A 145 -12.48 16.25 -8.34
CA THR A 145 -11.59 15.12 -8.73
C THR A 145 -11.93 13.81 -8.05
N ASN A 146 -12.29 13.86 -6.76
CA ASN A 146 -12.32 12.67 -5.92
C ASN A 146 -13.71 12.34 -5.38
N LEU A 147 -14.60 13.33 -5.27
CA LEU A 147 -15.92 13.13 -4.66
C LEU A 147 -16.74 12.03 -5.36
N LEU A 148 -16.76 12.01 -6.69
CA LEU A 148 -17.55 11.02 -7.43
C LEU A 148 -17.21 9.58 -7.04
N PHE A 149 -15.92 9.23 -7.04
CA PHE A 149 -15.46 7.89 -6.67
C PHE A 149 -15.73 7.57 -5.20
N ASP A 150 -15.65 8.56 -4.32
CA ASP A 150 -15.86 8.37 -2.89
C ASP A 150 -17.33 8.16 -2.56
N VAL A 151 -18.21 8.93 -3.19
CA VAL A 151 -19.65 8.79 -3.05
C VAL A 151 -20.09 7.45 -3.60
N LEU A 152 -19.59 7.06 -4.79
CA LEU A 152 -19.88 5.75 -5.37
C LEU A 152 -19.46 4.60 -4.45
N ALA A 153 -18.30 4.70 -3.79
CA ALA A 153 -17.84 3.70 -2.84
C ALA A 153 -18.57 3.74 -1.49
N ALA A 154 -19.06 4.91 -1.05
CA ALA A 154 -19.76 5.09 0.23
C ALA A 154 -21.24 4.68 0.18
N LEU A 155 -21.88 4.80 -0.98
CA LEU A 155 -23.29 4.48 -1.18
C LEU A 155 -23.56 2.99 -0.91
N PRO A 156 -24.46 2.66 0.04
CA PRO A 156 -24.82 1.28 0.32
C PRO A 156 -25.84 0.75 -0.70
N LEU A 157 -25.42 0.63 -1.97
CA LEU A 157 -26.28 0.19 -3.07
C LEU A 157 -26.84 -1.22 -2.84
N ASP A 158 -26.09 -2.10 -2.18
CA ASP A 158 -26.56 -3.42 -1.76
C ASP A 158 -27.78 -3.34 -0.82
N LEU A 159 -27.84 -2.35 0.07
CA LEU A 159 -28.98 -2.16 0.98
C LEU A 159 -30.15 -1.43 0.32
N ILE A 160 -29.84 -0.43 -0.53
CA ILE A 160 -30.87 0.38 -1.21
C ILE A 160 -31.60 -0.47 -2.24
N VAL A 161 -30.87 -1.31 -2.97
CA VAL A 161 -31.38 -2.12 -4.07
C VAL A 161 -31.50 -3.59 -3.65
N GLY A 162 -31.75 -3.85 -2.37
CA GLY A 162 -31.81 -5.19 -1.78
C GLY A 162 -32.88 -6.12 -2.35
N ASN A 163 -33.80 -5.60 -3.17
CA ASN A 163 -34.83 -6.38 -3.85
C ASN A 163 -34.35 -7.02 -5.18
N LEU A 164 -33.15 -6.67 -5.66
CA LEU A 164 -32.57 -7.32 -6.84
C LEU A 164 -31.99 -8.69 -6.50
N SER A 165 -31.82 -9.51 -7.53
CA SER A 165 -31.04 -10.74 -7.42
C SER A 165 -29.57 -10.41 -7.11
N MET A 166 -29.03 -10.99 -6.05
CA MET A 166 -27.61 -10.91 -5.66
C MET A 166 -27.12 -9.48 -5.29
N PRO A 167 -27.78 -8.77 -4.35
CA PRO A 167 -27.41 -7.41 -3.97
C PRO A 167 -25.99 -7.31 -3.37
N GLU A 168 -25.46 -8.40 -2.81
CA GLU A 168 -24.11 -8.46 -2.25
C GLU A 168 -23.02 -8.11 -3.28
N LEU A 169 -23.27 -8.29 -4.58
CA LEU A 169 -22.33 -7.94 -5.64
C LEU A 169 -22.00 -6.44 -5.67
N PHE A 170 -22.91 -5.57 -5.21
CA PHE A 170 -22.64 -4.13 -5.11
C PHE A 170 -21.53 -3.80 -4.09
N LEU A 171 -21.17 -4.73 -3.19
CA LEU A 171 -20.01 -4.55 -2.31
C LEU A 171 -18.69 -4.41 -3.10
N TYR A 172 -18.57 -4.98 -4.30
CA TYR A 172 -17.37 -4.81 -5.13
C TYR A 172 -17.11 -3.35 -5.52
N LEU A 173 -18.15 -2.51 -5.63
CA LEU A 173 -17.98 -1.07 -5.92
C LEU A 173 -17.20 -0.37 -4.81
N ARG A 174 -17.24 -0.89 -3.58
CA ARG A 174 -16.47 -0.36 -2.43
C ARG A 174 -14.97 -0.53 -2.61
N LEU A 175 -14.54 -1.50 -3.42
CA LEU A 175 -13.13 -1.70 -3.75
C LEU A 175 -12.57 -0.55 -4.59
N VAL A 176 -13.39 0.31 -5.20
CA VAL A 176 -12.92 1.56 -5.84
C VAL A 176 -12.14 2.43 -4.85
N GLN A 177 -12.49 2.39 -3.56
CA GLN A 177 -11.78 3.13 -2.51
C GLN A 177 -10.31 2.69 -2.35
N THR A 178 -9.97 1.47 -2.74
CA THR A 178 -8.59 0.94 -2.69
C THR A 178 -7.62 1.71 -3.58
N ARG A 179 -8.11 2.48 -4.56
CA ARG A 179 -7.30 3.45 -5.34
C ARG A 179 -6.50 4.42 -4.46
N ARG A 180 -6.98 4.66 -3.24
CA ARG A 180 -6.38 5.57 -2.26
C ARG A 180 -5.27 4.93 -1.45
N LEU A 181 -5.22 3.60 -1.42
CA LEU A 181 -4.30 2.86 -0.59
C LEU A 181 -2.83 3.23 -0.89
N PRO A 182 -2.37 3.38 -2.15
CA PRO A 182 -1.00 3.83 -2.43
C PRO A 182 -0.72 5.23 -1.86
N GLU A 183 -1.66 6.16 -2.01
CA GLU A 183 -1.52 7.52 -1.47
C GLU A 183 -1.44 7.53 0.05
N LEU A 184 -2.20 6.66 0.73
CA LEU A 184 -2.23 6.54 2.19
C LEU A 184 -0.98 5.84 2.75
N LEU A 185 -0.55 4.74 2.12
CA LEU A 185 0.64 3.99 2.54
C LEU A 185 1.92 4.83 2.38
N GLN A 186 2.00 5.63 1.31
CA GLN A 186 3.17 6.50 1.08
C GLN A 186 3.06 7.85 1.80
N GLY A 187 1.85 8.38 1.98
CA GLY A 187 1.62 9.69 2.59
C GLY A 187 1.62 9.65 4.12
N SER A 188 1.11 8.57 4.73
CA SER A 188 1.01 8.48 6.19
C SER A 188 2.41 8.48 6.84
N PRO A 189 2.68 9.37 7.80
CA PRO A 189 3.95 9.39 8.51
C PRO A 189 4.17 8.11 9.34
N LEU A 190 3.09 7.47 9.79
CA LEU A 190 3.15 6.22 10.56
C LEU A 190 3.61 5.05 9.70
N TRP A 191 3.04 4.89 8.49
CA TRP A 191 3.48 3.86 7.55
C TRP A 191 4.94 4.04 7.14
N ARG A 192 5.36 5.28 6.87
CA ARG A 192 6.76 5.57 6.56
C ARG A 192 7.69 5.27 7.72
N GLY A 193 7.30 5.61 8.95
CA GLY A 193 8.06 5.25 10.15
C GLY A 193 8.20 3.74 10.32
N ILE A 194 7.12 2.97 10.09
CA ILE A 194 7.15 1.51 10.13
C ILE A 194 8.08 0.96 9.04
N MET A 195 7.88 1.35 7.79
CA MET A 195 8.69 0.89 6.66
C MET A 195 10.17 1.22 6.84
N PHE A 196 10.49 2.40 7.39
CA PHE A 196 11.85 2.78 7.73
C PHE A 196 12.45 1.87 8.81
N ARG A 197 11.72 1.65 9.92
CA ARG A 197 12.19 0.76 11.01
C ARG A 197 12.41 -0.66 10.53
N VAL A 198 11.51 -1.21 9.72
CA VAL A 198 11.65 -2.56 9.17
C VAL A 198 12.89 -2.64 8.26
N GLY A 199 13.13 -1.62 7.43
CA GLY A 199 14.35 -1.53 6.62
C GLY A 199 15.63 -1.43 7.46
N THR A 200 15.62 -0.68 8.56
CA THR A 200 16.78 -0.58 9.45
C THR A 200 17.05 -1.87 10.21
N VAL A 201 16.01 -2.51 10.77
CA VAL A 201 16.15 -3.75 11.57
C VAL A 201 16.60 -4.92 10.71
N SER A 202 16.11 -5.01 9.48
CA SER A 202 16.55 -6.05 8.56
C SER A 202 17.98 -5.84 8.03
N GLY A 203 18.58 -4.66 8.26
CA GLY A 203 19.87 -4.27 7.67
C GLY A 203 19.81 -4.16 6.13
N LEU A 204 18.61 -4.23 5.57
CA LEU A 204 18.35 -4.42 4.15
C LEU A 204 17.53 -3.22 3.68
N GLY A 205 18.07 -2.49 2.71
CA GLY A 205 17.51 -1.23 2.25
C GLY A 205 16.13 -1.34 1.60
N LYS A 206 15.69 -0.23 0.98
CA LYS A 206 14.38 -0.06 0.31
C LYS A 206 14.00 -1.20 -0.66
N SER A 207 14.97 -1.92 -1.22
CA SER A 207 14.76 -3.04 -2.15
C SER A 207 14.01 -4.23 -1.53
N LEU A 208 14.29 -4.57 -0.26
CA LEU A 208 13.59 -5.68 0.41
C LEU A 208 12.11 -5.36 0.67
N MET A 209 11.80 -4.10 0.99
CA MET A 209 10.42 -3.66 1.22
C MET A 209 9.57 -3.80 -0.04
N ASN A 210 10.15 -3.52 -1.21
CA ASN A 210 9.47 -3.74 -2.48
C ASN A 210 9.11 -5.21 -2.70
N ILE A 211 9.96 -6.15 -2.27
CA ILE A 211 9.67 -7.60 -2.35
C ILE A 211 8.45 -7.94 -1.50
N PHE A 212 8.40 -7.49 -0.24
CA PHE A 212 7.25 -7.77 0.63
C PHE A 212 5.95 -7.17 0.10
N VAL A 213 6.00 -5.96 -0.47
CA VAL A 213 4.83 -5.33 -1.09
C VAL A 213 4.37 -6.10 -2.32
N LEU A 214 5.29 -6.50 -3.22
CA LEU A 214 4.96 -7.31 -4.40
C LEU A 214 4.40 -8.68 -4.01
N ALA A 215 4.99 -9.33 -3.00
CA ALA A 215 4.50 -10.60 -2.46
C ALA A 215 3.09 -10.45 -1.86
N GLY A 216 2.83 -9.39 -1.10
CA GLY A 216 1.49 -9.08 -0.59
C GLY A 216 0.47 -8.84 -1.71
N MET A 217 0.87 -8.14 -2.79
CA MET A 217 0.02 -7.96 -3.98
C MET A 217 -0.27 -9.28 -4.68
N LEU A 218 0.73 -10.18 -4.80
CA LEU A 218 0.54 -11.50 -5.39
C LEU A 218 -0.43 -12.36 -4.56
N LEU A 219 -0.33 -12.34 -3.23
CA LEU A 219 -1.26 -13.05 -2.34
C LEU A 219 -2.68 -12.51 -2.46
N ALA A 220 -2.86 -11.19 -2.45
CA ALA A 220 -4.16 -10.56 -2.62
C ALA A 220 -4.77 -10.88 -3.99
N PHE A 221 -3.95 -10.94 -5.04
CA PHE A 221 -4.38 -11.31 -6.39
C PHE A 221 -4.89 -12.76 -6.46
N ILE A 222 -4.14 -13.72 -5.89
CA ILE A 222 -4.54 -15.13 -5.85
C ILE A 222 -5.85 -15.29 -5.04
N HIS A 223 -5.97 -14.59 -3.91
CA HIS A 223 -7.19 -14.58 -3.11
C HIS A 223 -8.40 -14.04 -3.90
N PHE A 224 -8.22 -12.89 -4.57
CA PHE A 224 -9.27 -12.27 -5.37
C PHE A 224 -9.69 -13.19 -6.53
N GLN A 225 -8.73 -13.82 -7.19
CA GLN A 225 -8.98 -14.80 -8.25
C GLN A 225 -9.76 -16.02 -7.73
N ALA A 226 -9.37 -16.58 -6.58
CA ALA A 226 -10.06 -17.72 -5.96
C ALA A 226 -11.53 -17.42 -5.68
N CYS A 227 -11.80 -16.28 -5.04
CA CYS A 227 -13.15 -15.84 -4.73
C CYS A 227 -13.96 -15.59 -6.01
N THR A 228 -13.36 -14.95 -7.02
CA THR A 228 -14.05 -14.64 -8.28
C THR A 228 -14.39 -15.90 -9.08
N ILE A 229 -13.50 -16.91 -9.11
CA ILE A 229 -13.79 -18.21 -9.74
C ILE A 229 -14.98 -18.89 -9.06
N PHE A 230 -14.98 -18.91 -7.72
CA PHE A 230 -16.08 -19.50 -6.96
C PHE A 230 -17.40 -18.75 -7.19
N LEU A 231 -17.36 -17.42 -7.18
CA LEU A 231 -18.53 -16.57 -7.46
C LEU A 231 -19.05 -16.74 -8.89
N ALA A 232 -18.17 -16.82 -9.88
CA ALA A 232 -18.55 -17.09 -11.26
C ALA A 232 -19.26 -18.45 -11.38
N GLY A 233 -18.77 -19.46 -10.66
CA GLY A 233 -19.42 -20.76 -10.55
C GLY A 233 -20.82 -20.67 -9.95
N ARG A 234 -21.00 -19.89 -8.87
CA ARG A 234 -22.30 -19.61 -8.22
C ARG A 234 -23.28 -18.91 -9.15
N VAL A 235 -22.83 -17.92 -9.91
CA VAL A 235 -23.68 -17.13 -10.82
C VAL A 235 -24.09 -17.93 -12.05
N SER A 236 -23.18 -18.75 -12.58
CA SER A 236 -23.42 -19.57 -13.78
C SER A 236 -24.10 -20.92 -13.49
N GLY A 237 -24.13 -21.38 -12.24
CA GLY A 237 -24.57 -22.73 -11.89
C GLY A 237 -23.65 -23.80 -12.48
N SER A 238 -22.34 -23.53 -12.52
CA SER A 238 -21.37 -24.44 -13.14
C SER A 238 -21.28 -25.77 -12.39
N PHE A 239 -21.04 -26.88 -13.12
CA PHE A 239 -20.84 -28.20 -12.51
C PHE A 239 -19.76 -28.21 -11.41
N TYR A 240 -18.65 -27.48 -11.63
CA TYR A 240 -17.58 -27.31 -10.65
C TYR A 240 -18.08 -26.74 -9.30
N PHE A 241 -19.02 -25.80 -9.34
CA PHE A 241 -19.58 -25.19 -8.14
C PHE A 241 -20.47 -26.16 -7.37
N GLU A 242 -21.38 -26.85 -8.07
CA GLU A 242 -22.26 -27.86 -7.46
C GLU A 242 -21.47 -29.03 -6.86
N GLU A 243 -20.44 -29.50 -7.57
CA GLU A 243 -19.52 -30.52 -7.07
C GLU A 243 -18.79 -30.04 -5.82
N THR A 244 -18.27 -28.80 -5.83
CA THR A 244 -17.54 -28.24 -4.68
C THR A 244 -18.42 -28.12 -3.44
N ILE A 245 -19.66 -27.63 -3.58
CA ILE A 245 -20.59 -27.50 -2.45
C ILE A 245 -21.06 -28.86 -1.95
N SER A 246 -21.23 -29.84 -2.83
CA SER A 246 -21.62 -31.21 -2.41
C SER A 246 -20.51 -31.96 -1.69
N LEU A 247 -19.24 -31.74 -2.06
CA LEU A 247 -18.08 -32.38 -1.45
C LEU A 247 -17.62 -31.70 -0.15
N PHE A 248 -17.76 -30.37 -0.06
CA PHE A 248 -17.21 -29.58 1.04
C PHE A 248 -18.29 -28.78 1.76
N SER A 249 -18.54 -29.13 3.02
CA SER A 249 -19.59 -28.51 3.85
C SER A 249 -19.15 -27.23 4.57
N THR A 250 -17.84 -27.02 4.76
CA THR A 250 -17.34 -25.83 5.46
C THR A 250 -16.81 -24.77 4.49
N VAL A 251 -17.02 -23.50 4.82
CA VAL A 251 -16.46 -22.37 4.06
C VAL A 251 -14.93 -22.45 3.96
N GLY A 252 -14.26 -22.95 5.01
CA GLY A 252 -12.81 -23.11 5.01
C GLY A 252 -12.33 -24.10 3.96
N ASP A 253 -13.02 -25.23 3.81
CA ASP A 253 -12.68 -26.25 2.81
C ASP A 253 -12.98 -25.76 1.39
N GLN A 254 -14.15 -25.13 1.20
CA GLN A 254 -14.54 -24.52 -0.08
C GLN A 254 -13.54 -23.42 -0.50
N TYR A 255 -13.09 -22.60 0.45
CA TYR A 255 -12.06 -21.59 0.20
C TYR A 255 -10.71 -22.22 -0.14
N SER A 256 -10.34 -23.30 0.55
CA SER A 256 -9.06 -23.99 0.34
C SER A 256 -8.97 -24.60 -1.06
N ILE A 257 -10.05 -25.25 -1.53
CA ILE A 257 -10.08 -25.80 -2.90
C ILE A 257 -10.13 -24.70 -3.96
N ALA A 258 -10.89 -23.62 -3.74
CA ALA A 258 -10.90 -22.46 -4.63
C ALA A 258 -9.51 -21.79 -4.72
N LEU A 259 -8.79 -21.71 -3.60
CA LEU A 259 -7.44 -21.18 -3.54
C LEU A 259 -6.44 -22.07 -4.28
N LEU A 260 -6.53 -23.40 -4.10
CA LEU A 260 -5.70 -24.36 -4.84
C LEU A 260 -5.93 -24.23 -6.35
N THR A 261 -7.19 -24.09 -6.77
CA THR A 261 -7.57 -23.86 -8.16
C THR A 261 -7.00 -22.54 -8.70
N ALA A 262 -7.04 -21.46 -7.92
CA ALA A 262 -6.47 -20.17 -8.31
C ALA A 262 -4.93 -20.21 -8.43
N ILE A 263 -4.24 -20.86 -7.48
CA ILE A 263 -2.79 -21.06 -7.55
C ILE A 263 -2.43 -21.86 -8.82
N GLY A 264 -3.21 -22.89 -9.14
CA GLY A 264 -3.07 -23.63 -10.38
C GLY A 264 -3.15 -22.72 -11.60
N ASN A 265 -4.23 -21.94 -11.68
CA ASN A 265 -4.53 -21.00 -12.77
C ASN A 265 -3.50 -19.86 -12.94
N LEU A 266 -2.68 -19.61 -11.92
CA LEU A 266 -1.58 -18.65 -12.01
C LEU A 266 -0.50 -19.11 -13.01
N PHE A 267 -0.27 -20.42 -13.12
CA PHE A 267 0.79 -21.01 -13.94
C PHE A 267 0.26 -21.75 -15.17
N GLN A 268 -0.84 -22.48 -15.02
CA GLN A 268 -1.46 -23.30 -16.06
C GLN A 268 -2.99 -23.26 -15.89
N VAL A 269 -3.74 -23.20 -16.98
CA VAL A 269 -5.21 -23.16 -16.91
C VAL A 269 -5.75 -24.50 -16.40
N ASN A 270 -6.02 -24.57 -15.10
CA ASN A 270 -6.55 -25.72 -14.37
C ASN A 270 -8.09 -25.69 -14.31
N TYR A 271 -8.68 -24.52 -14.10
CA TYR A 271 -10.13 -24.31 -14.18
C TYR A 271 -10.53 -23.96 -15.61
N ARG A 272 -11.41 -24.77 -16.19
CA ARG A 272 -11.87 -24.62 -17.58
C ARG A 272 -13.39 -24.45 -17.60
N PRO A 273 -13.88 -23.21 -17.50
CA PRO A 273 -15.29 -22.93 -17.61
C PRO A 273 -15.81 -23.26 -19.02
N ASN A 274 -17.04 -23.77 -19.09
CA ASN A 274 -17.69 -24.11 -20.36
C ASN A 274 -18.29 -22.87 -21.05
N ASP A 275 -18.50 -21.79 -20.30
CA ASP A 275 -19.07 -20.53 -20.79
C ASP A 275 -17.97 -19.57 -21.28
N ALA A 276 -18.30 -18.80 -22.33
CA ALA A 276 -17.35 -17.86 -22.92
C ALA A 276 -16.91 -16.75 -21.94
N ALA A 277 -17.81 -16.29 -21.07
CA ALA A 277 -17.52 -15.25 -20.08
C ALA A 277 -16.49 -15.74 -19.05
N GLY A 278 -16.68 -16.94 -18.51
CA GLY A 278 -15.72 -17.61 -17.64
C GLY A 278 -14.36 -17.83 -18.31
N GLN A 279 -14.34 -18.21 -19.60
CA GLN A 279 -13.08 -18.43 -20.33
C GLN A 279 -12.28 -17.13 -20.48
N TRP A 280 -12.94 -16.02 -20.82
CA TRP A 280 -12.32 -14.70 -20.85
C TRP A 280 -11.81 -14.27 -19.48
N MET A 281 -12.62 -14.46 -18.45
CA MET A 281 -12.25 -14.14 -17.06
C MET A 281 -10.97 -14.88 -16.65
N VAL A 282 -10.92 -16.21 -16.83
CA VAL A 282 -9.73 -17.02 -16.50
C VAL A 282 -8.52 -16.60 -17.33
N SER A 283 -8.71 -16.29 -18.61
CA SER A 283 -7.62 -15.83 -19.49
C SER A 283 -7.01 -14.51 -19.01
N LEU A 284 -7.85 -13.53 -18.61
CA LEU A 284 -7.39 -12.25 -18.08
C LEU A 284 -6.66 -12.40 -16.73
N PHE A 285 -7.17 -13.27 -15.85
CA PHE A 285 -6.48 -13.57 -14.60
C PHE A 285 -5.13 -14.26 -14.83
N SER A 286 -5.07 -15.24 -15.73
CA SER A 286 -3.82 -15.95 -16.02
C SER A 286 -2.76 -15.01 -16.61
N LEU A 287 -3.14 -14.14 -17.56
CA LEU A 287 -2.23 -13.14 -18.14
C LEU A 287 -1.72 -12.14 -17.08
N SER A 288 -2.63 -11.59 -16.27
CA SER A 288 -2.28 -10.61 -15.22
C SER A 288 -1.40 -11.25 -14.14
N GLY A 289 -1.72 -12.49 -13.77
CA GLY A 289 -0.98 -13.28 -12.80
C GLY A 289 0.45 -13.59 -13.27
N ALA A 290 0.63 -13.94 -14.54
CA ALA A 290 1.94 -14.18 -15.14
C ALA A 290 2.83 -12.92 -15.07
N VAL A 291 2.29 -11.75 -15.38
CA VAL A 291 3.01 -10.46 -15.29
C VAL A 291 3.41 -10.14 -13.85
N LEU A 292 2.48 -10.30 -12.89
CA LEU A 292 2.72 -10.04 -11.48
C LEU A 292 3.78 -11.00 -10.91
N TYR A 293 3.70 -12.27 -11.26
CA TYR A 293 4.69 -13.28 -10.88
C TYR A 293 6.08 -12.95 -11.46
N ALA A 294 6.17 -12.65 -12.77
CA ALA A 294 7.43 -12.30 -13.42
C ALA A 294 8.09 -11.05 -12.79
N THR A 295 7.28 -10.04 -12.44
CA THR A 295 7.75 -8.82 -11.78
C THR A 295 8.28 -9.11 -10.37
N THR A 296 7.59 -9.98 -9.63
CA THR A 296 8.00 -10.41 -8.29
C THR A 296 9.33 -11.15 -8.34
N VAL A 297 9.46 -12.15 -9.22
CA VAL A 297 10.70 -12.90 -9.42
C VAL A 297 11.84 -11.99 -9.90
N GLY A 298 11.58 -11.07 -10.83
CA GLY A 298 12.58 -10.11 -11.30
C GLY A 298 13.10 -9.19 -10.18
N THR A 299 12.21 -8.77 -9.27
CA THR A 299 12.60 -7.95 -8.11
C THR A 299 13.41 -8.74 -7.09
N ILE A 300 13.03 -9.99 -6.82
CA ILE A 300 13.80 -10.90 -5.96
C ILE A 300 15.20 -11.15 -6.54
N SER A 301 15.30 -11.42 -7.84
CA SER A 301 16.59 -11.60 -8.53
C SER A 301 17.46 -10.34 -8.44
N SER A 302 16.89 -9.17 -8.70
CA SER A 302 17.60 -7.88 -8.62
C SER A 302 18.13 -7.61 -7.22
N PHE A 303 17.33 -7.94 -6.19
CA PHE A 303 17.75 -7.85 -4.79
C PHE A 303 18.88 -8.83 -4.47
N SER A 304 18.78 -10.09 -4.88
CA SER A 304 19.82 -11.11 -4.70
C SER A 304 21.15 -10.69 -5.34
N PHE A 305 21.12 -10.08 -6.53
CA PHE A 305 22.32 -9.51 -7.15
C PHE A 305 22.89 -8.31 -6.39
N GLY A 306 22.08 -7.59 -5.61
CA GLY A 306 22.53 -6.48 -4.76
C GLY A 306 23.28 -6.93 -3.51
N LEU A 307 22.97 -8.11 -2.96
CA LEU A 307 23.56 -8.61 -1.72
C LEU A 307 25.06 -8.90 -1.81
N ASP A 308 25.53 -9.43 -2.95
CA ASP A 308 26.94 -9.76 -3.19
C ASP A 308 27.56 -8.89 -4.29
N ALA A 309 27.26 -7.59 -4.27
CA ALA A 309 27.82 -6.66 -5.25
C ALA A 309 29.35 -6.55 -5.15
N SER A 310 29.90 -6.50 -3.93
CA SER A 310 31.34 -6.39 -3.69
C SER A 310 32.10 -7.68 -4.01
N GLY A 311 31.55 -8.85 -3.68
CA GLY A 311 32.14 -10.14 -4.05
C GLY A 311 32.09 -10.40 -5.55
N ARG A 312 31.01 -9.98 -6.23
CA ARG A 312 30.94 -10.02 -7.70
C ARG A 312 31.98 -9.12 -8.35
N LEU A 313 32.12 -7.87 -7.90
CA LEU A 313 33.11 -6.95 -8.45
C LEU A 313 34.55 -7.48 -8.24
N TYR A 314 34.81 -8.08 -7.08
CA TYR A 314 36.08 -8.74 -6.80
C TYR A 314 36.36 -9.89 -7.77
N LYS A 315 35.38 -10.78 -8.01
CA LYS A 315 35.52 -11.86 -9.00
C LYS A 315 35.77 -11.31 -10.41
N GLN A 316 34.98 -10.33 -10.85
CA GLN A 316 35.18 -9.67 -12.15
C GLN A 316 36.59 -9.10 -12.32
N LYS A 317 37.15 -8.48 -11.29
CA LYS A 317 38.51 -7.94 -11.33
C LYS A 317 39.58 -9.05 -11.37
N LEU A 318 39.37 -10.16 -10.67
CA LEU A 318 40.26 -11.30 -10.77
C LEU A 318 40.21 -11.94 -12.16
N ASP A 319 39.03 -12.07 -12.74
CA ASP A 319 38.84 -12.62 -14.09
C ASP A 319 39.51 -11.74 -15.14
N GLU A 320 39.39 -10.41 -15.04
CA GLU A 320 40.08 -9.44 -15.91
C GLU A 320 41.61 -9.57 -15.83
N VAL A 321 42.16 -9.73 -14.61
CA VAL A 321 43.59 -9.98 -14.41
C VAL A 321 44.02 -11.31 -15.03
N HIS A 322 43.22 -12.36 -14.85
CA HIS A 322 43.50 -13.68 -15.43
C HIS A 322 43.53 -13.62 -16.96
N GLU A 323 42.56 -12.95 -17.57
CA GLU A 323 42.47 -12.78 -19.02
C GLU A 323 43.65 -11.97 -19.56
N TYR A 324 44.04 -10.89 -18.87
CA TYR A 324 45.20 -10.08 -19.25
C TYR A 324 46.51 -10.88 -19.22
N LEU A 325 46.72 -11.69 -18.16
CA LEU A 325 47.92 -12.54 -18.03
C LEU A 325 47.99 -13.59 -19.13
N ARG A 326 46.83 -14.17 -19.51
CA ARG A 326 46.73 -15.11 -20.62
C ARG A 326 47.01 -14.45 -21.96
N TYR A 327 46.47 -13.25 -22.19
CA TYR A 327 46.71 -12.49 -23.41
C TYR A 327 48.19 -12.12 -23.58
N LYS A 328 48.89 -11.83 -22.48
CA LYS A 328 50.33 -11.52 -22.47
C LYS A 328 51.24 -12.76 -22.46
N ASP A 329 50.66 -13.96 -22.53
CA ASP A 329 51.38 -15.24 -22.50
C ASP A 329 52.40 -15.33 -21.36
N VAL A 330 51.98 -14.88 -20.17
CA VAL A 330 52.82 -14.87 -18.97
C VAL A 330 53.03 -16.28 -18.47
N SER A 331 54.27 -16.64 -18.12
CA SER A 331 54.59 -17.97 -17.57
C SER A 331 53.79 -18.26 -16.30
N ALA A 332 53.40 -19.54 -16.12
CA ALA A 332 52.50 -19.96 -15.05
C ALA A 332 52.97 -19.54 -13.65
N ASP A 333 54.28 -19.55 -13.39
CA ASP A 333 54.84 -19.14 -12.10
C ASP A 333 54.66 -17.64 -11.82
N VAL A 334 54.82 -16.79 -12.83
CA VAL A 334 54.63 -15.34 -12.70
C VAL A 334 53.14 -15.02 -12.60
N ALA A 335 52.31 -15.68 -13.42
CA ALA A 335 50.87 -15.53 -13.37
C ALA A 335 50.30 -15.89 -11.99
N ASN A 336 50.75 -17.00 -11.38
CA ASN A 336 50.33 -17.40 -10.04
C ASN A 336 50.72 -16.37 -8.97
N LYS A 337 51.93 -15.80 -9.04
CA LYS A 337 52.37 -14.74 -8.11
C LYS A 337 51.52 -13.48 -8.23
N VAL A 338 51.23 -13.04 -9.46
CA VAL A 338 50.37 -11.88 -9.71
C VAL A 338 48.95 -12.15 -9.20
N PHE A 339 48.39 -13.32 -9.48
CA PHE A 339 47.05 -13.70 -9.04
C PHE A 339 46.93 -13.74 -7.51
N GLN A 340 47.95 -14.27 -6.83
CA GLN A 340 48.01 -14.31 -5.37
C GLN A 340 48.10 -12.90 -4.76
N TYR A 341 48.86 -11.99 -5.38
CA TYR A 341 48.91 -10.59 -4.97
C TYR A 341 47.55 -9.91 -5.07
N TYR A 342 46.85 -10.04 -6.21
CA TYR A 342 45.51 -9.48 -6.38
C TYR A 342 44.49 -10.11 -5.42
N ARG A 343 44.55 -11.43 -5.20
CA ARG A 343 43.72 -12.12 -4.21
C ARG A 343 43.89 -11.54 -2.80
N ILE A 344 45.12 -11.27 -2.36
CA ILE A 344 45.38 -10.68 -1.03
C ILE A 344 44.94 -9.21 -0.99
N LYS A 345 45.29 -8.43 -2.02
CA LYS A 345 45.00 -6.99 -2.12
C LYS A 345 43.50 -6.69 -2.03
N TYR A 346 42.66 -7.51 -2.65
CA TYR A 346 41.23 -7.25 -2.75
C TYR A 346 40.35 -8.05 -1.76
N ARG A 347 40.86 -9.14 -1.15
CA ARG A 347 40.11 -9.93 -0.14
C ARG A 347 39.91 -9.21 1.20
N GLY A 348 40.74 -8.23 1.54
CA GLY A 348 40.68 -7.49 2.81
C GLY A 348 39.99 -6.12 2.77
N ASN A 349 39.67 -5.60 1.58
CA ASN A 349 39.36 -4.18 1.37
C ASN A 349 37.95 -3.91 0.83
N GLY A 350 37.05 -4.90 0.86
CA GLY A 350 35.77 -4.93 0.15
C GLY A 350 34.75 -3.81 0.40
N ALA A 351 35.03 -2.84 1.28
CA ALA A 351 34.13 -1.70 1.54
C ALA A 351 34.82 -0.34 1.70
N ARG A 352 36.15 -0.25 1.84
CA ARG A 352 36.81 0.98 2.34
C ARG A 352 37.41 1.89 1.26
N TRP A 353 37.47 1.45 0.00
CA TRP A 353 38.06 2.20 -1.12
C TRP A 353 37.05 2.65 -2.17
N TRP A 354 35.77 2.37 -1.96
CA TRP A 354 34.71 2.59 -2.96
C TRP A 354 33.63 3.59 -2.50
N LEU A 355 33.91 4.32 -1.41
CA LEU A 355 33.32 5.60 -1.02
C LEU A 355 34.42 6.65 -1.12
#